data_AF-A0A2N1KVU5-F1
#
_entry.id   AF-A0A2N1KVU5-F1
#
_cell.length_a   1.000
_cell.length_b   1.000
_cell.length_c   1.000
_cell.angle_alpha   90.00
_cell.angle_beta   90.00
_cell.angle_gamma   90.00
#
_symmetry.space_group_name_H-M   'P 1'
#
loop_
_entity.id
_entity.type
_entity.pdbx_description
1 polymer ?
#
loop_
_entity_poly.entity_id
_entity_poly.type
_entity_poly.pdbx_seq_one_letter_code
_entity_poly.pdbx_strand_id
1 'polypeptide(L)'
;MEWFRTAKTVIPENSSVSSDVGGSFGSVGFLNFYVDNGHCWGVELTREGEKLKEHAKRFESDGIYAEIPRKQWVILDFWRNTKQVIMPKKNFWYVLYSDDYKTVIIKRKDCDDIKLNL
;
A
#
# COMPACT_ATOMS: atom_id res chain seq x y z
N MET A 1 7.04 -13.82 7.45
CA MET A 1 6.51 -12.61 6.76
C MET A 1 6.52 -11.47 7.77
N GLU A 2 7.57 -10.63 7.78
CA GLU A 2 7.76 -9.57 8.79
C GLU A 2 6.73 -8.44 8.70
N TRP A 3 6.21 -8.16 7.50
CA TRP A 3 5.12 -7.20 7.33
C TRP A 3 3.88 -7.61 8.13
N PHE A 4 3.47 -8.88 8.06
CA PHE A 4 2.31 -9.39 8.78
C PHE A 4 2.48 -9.29 10.30
N ARG A 5 3.68 -9.61 10.80
CA ARG A 5 4.02 -9.47 12.22
C ARG A 5 3.92 -8.01 12.67
N THR A 6 4.50 -7.11 11.90
CA THR A 6 4.50 -5.66 12.18
C THR A 6 3.09 -5.07 12.07
N ALA A 7 2.31 -5.44 11.06
CA ALA A 7 0.94 -4.98 10.91
C ALA A 7 0.11 -5.33 12.14
N LYS A 8 0.26 -6.56 12.68
CA LYS A 8 -0.42 -6.98 13.91
C LYS A 8 -0.05 -6.18 15.17
N THR A 9 1.09 -5.48 15.21
CA THR A 9 1.44 -4.63 16.36
C THR A 9 0.84 -3.23 16.29
N VAL A 10 0.29 -2.82 15.15
CA VAL A 10 -0.21 -1.45 14.93
C VAL A 10 -1.68 -1.37 14.52
N ILE A 11 -2.26 -2.45 13.98
CA ILE A 11 -3.69 -2.49 13.69
C ILE A 11 -4.50 -2.59 15.00
N PRO A 12 -5.73 -2.05 15.04
CA PRO A 12 -6.64 -2.24 16.18
C PRO A 12 -6.88 -3.71 16.51
N GLU A 13 -7.09 -4.06 17.78
CA GLU A 13 -7.23 -5.46 18.26
C GLU A 13 -8.30 -6.28 17.52
N ASN A 14 -9.39 -5.62 17.09
CA ASN A 14 -10.49 -6.28 16.36
C ASN A 14 -10.28 -6.31 14.83
N SER A 15 -9.09 -5.95 14.37
CA SER A 15 -8.75 -5.96 12.94
C SER A 15 -8.13 -7.29 12.53
N SER A 16 -8.47 -7.73 11.33
CA SER A 16 -7.75 -8.79 10.64
C SER A 16 -6.85 -8.21 9.56
N VAL A 17 -5.77 -8.93 9.30
CA VAL A 17 -4.86 -8.69 8.18
C VAL A 17 -4.76 -10.00 7.43
N SER A 18 -4.96 -9.95 6.13
CA SER A 18 -4.93 -11.12 5.26
C SER A 18 -4.17 -10.79 3.98
N SER A 19 -3.36 -11.72 3.50
CA SER A 19 -2.77 -11.65 2.16
C SER A 19 -3.62 -12.47 1.20
N ASP A 20 -3.60 -12.10 -0.08
CA ASP A 20 -4.20 -12.91 -1.16
C ASP A 20 -5.68 -13.26 -0.94
N VAL A 21 -6.47 -12.24 -0.62
CA VAL A 21 -7.91 -12.40 -0.35
C VAL A 21 -8.76 -12.52 -1.62
N GLY A 22 -8.15 -12.47 -2.80
CA GLY A 22 -8.87 -12.43 -4.09
C GLY A 22 -9.85 -13.59 -4.22
N GLY A 23 -9.35 -14.82 -4.07
CA GLY A 23 -10.19 -16.02 -4.18
C GLY A 23 -11.33 -16.08 -3.16
N SER A 24 -11.12 -15.53 -1.95
CA SER A 24 -12.17 -15.46 -0.92
C SER A 24 -13.32 -14.51 -1.28
N PHE A 25 -13.06 -13.52 -2.15
CA PHE A 25 -14.03 -12.54 -2.60
C PHE A 25 -14.44 -12.74 -4.07
N GLY A 26 -14.06 -13.85 -4.72
CA GLY A 26 -14.39 -14.08 -6.14
C GLY A 26 -13.57 -13.26 -7.14
N SER A 27 -12.54 -12.55 -6.67
CA SER A 27 -11.59 -11.82 -7.51
C SER A 27 -10.46 -12.74 -7.99
N VAL A 28 -10.10 -12.65 -9.27
CA VAL A 28 -8.91 -13.33 -9.82
C VAL A 28 -7.60 -12.60 -9.50
N GLY A 29 -7.67 -11.41 -8.92
CA GLY A 29 -6.51 -10.61 -8.55
C GLY A 29 -5.90 -11.00 -7.21
N PHE A 30 -4.56 -10.93 -7.15
CA PHE A 30 -3.76 -11.15 -5.94
C PHE A 30 -3.48 -9.81 -5.26
N LEU A 31 -4.33 -9.41 -4.32
CA LEU A 31 -4.08 -8.22 -3.51
C LEU A 31 -3.02 -8.53 -2.45
N ASN A 32 -1.96 -7.71 -2.35
CA ASN A 32 -0.86 -8.00 -1.42
C ASN A 32 -1.36 -8.13 0.01
N PHE A 33 -2.10 -7.13 0.50
CA PHE A 33 -2.70 -7.16 1.81
C PHE A 33 -4.08 -6.51 1.85
N TYR A 34 -4.92 -7.10 2.68
CA TYR A 34 -6.25 -6.61 3.00
C TYR A 34 -6.35 -6.47 4.51
N VAL A 35 -6.78 -5.30 4.99
CA VAL A 35 -6.97 -5.03 6.42
C VAL A 35 -8.45 -4.79 6.65
N ASP A 36 -9.07 -5.64 7.46
CA ASP A 36 -10.48 -5.56 7.77
C ASP A 36 -10.72 -5.29 9.25
N ASN A 37 -11.44 -4.21 9.52
CA ASN A 37 -11.96 -3.81 10.83
C ASN A 37 -13.24 -2.98 10.61
N GLY A 38 -14.05 -3.40 9.62
CA GLY A 38 -15.12 -2.57 9.06
C GLY A 38 -14.63 -1.45 8.14
N HIS A 39 -13.31 -1.30 7.96
CA HIS A 39 -12.69 -0.31 7.07
C HIS A 39 -12.40 -0.85 5.66
N CYS A 40 -12.25 -2.17 5.49
CA CYS A 40 -12.04 -2.81 4.19
C CYS A 40 -10.92 -2.11 3.37
N TRP A 41 -9.68 -2.12 3.89
CA TRP A 41 -8.54 -1.45 3.26
C TRP A 41 -7.79 -2.38 2.33
N GLY A 42 -7.58 -1.95 1.08
CA GLY A 42 -6.68 -2.63 0.15
C GLY A 42 -5.29 -1.99 0.12
N VAL A 43 -4.24 -2.79 0.30
CA VAL A 43 -2.85 -2.34 0.28
C VAL A 43 -2.10 -3.12 -0.78
N GLU A 44 -1.47 -2.40 -1.71
CA GLU A 44 -0.58 -2.98 -2.72
C GLU A 44 0.82 -2.40 -2.58
N LEU A 45 1.83 -3.25 -2.76
CA LEU A 45 3.22 -2.87 -2.65
C LEU A 45 3.85 -2.88 -4.04
N THR A 46 4.49 -1.78 -4.41
CA THR A 46 5.27 -1.67 -5.66
C THR A 46 6.66 -1.17 -5.35
N ARG A 47 7.53 -1.20 -6.37
CA ARG A 47 8.92 -0.76 -6.21
C ARG A 47 9.35 0.06 -7.41
N GLU A 48 10.14 1.09 -7.14
CA GLU A 48 10.83 1.93 -8.12
C GLU A 48 9.92 2.56 -9.19
N GLY A 49 8.61 2.68 -8.93
CA GLY A 49 7.65 3.28 -9.86
C GLY A 49 7.23 2.33 -10.98
N GLU A 50 7.52 1.04 -10.84
CA GLU A 50 7.14 0.04 -11.83
C GLU A 50 5.61 -0.07 -11.93
N LYS A 51 5.09 0.11 -13.14
CA LYS A 51 3.70 -0.18 -13.51
C LYS A 51 2.62 0.45 -12.62
N LEU A 52 2.90 1.61 -12.01
CA LEU A 52 1.98 2.27 -11.08
C LEU A 52 0.59 2.53 -11.67
N LYS A 53 0.53 2.80 -12.98
CA LYS A 53 -0.75 3.01 -13.68
C LYS A 53 -1.52 1.70 -13.76
N GLU A 54 -0.88 0.60 -14.14
CA GLU A 54 -1.51 -0.71 -14.18
C GLU A 54 -1.96 -1.15 -12.78
N HIS A 55 -1.15 -0.94 -11.74
CA HIS A 55 -1.54 -1.25 -10.36
C HIS A 55 -2.75 -0.43 -9.91
N ALA A 56 -2.80 0.88 -10.18
CA ALA A 56 -3.98 1.69 -9.87
C ALA A 56 -5.24 1.25 -10.63
N LYS A 57 -5.11 0.82 -11.89
CA LYS A 57 -6.24 0.29 -12.67
C LYS A 57 -6.87 -0.95 -12.05
N ARG A 58 -6.08 -1.78 -11.33
CA ARG A 58 -6.63 -2.95 -10.61
C ARG A 58 -7.69 -2.56 -9.59
N PHE A 59 -7.61 -1.35 -9.07
CA PHE A 59 -8.50 -0.78 -8.06
C PHE A 59 -9.66 0.05 -8.64
N GLU A 60 -9.77 0.18 -9.97
CA GLU A 60 -10.93 0.81 -10.61
C GLU A 60 -12.17 -0.09 -10.53
N SER A 61 -13.34 0.44 -10.84
CA SER A 61 -14.63 -0.29 -10.72
C SER A 61 -14.74 -1.51 -11.64
N ASP A 62 -14.01 -1.51 -12.75
CA ASP A 62 -13.86 -2.61 -13.71
C ASP A 62 -12.49 -3.30 -13.59
N GLY A 63 -11.72 -2.95 -12.55
CA GLY A 63 -10.41 -3.53 -12.27
C GLY A 63 -10.49 -4.94 -11.70
N ILE A 64 -9.36 -5.65 -11.68
CA ILE A 64 -9.31 -7.03 -11.19
C ILE A 64 -9.68 -7.18 -9.71
N TYR A 65 -9.65 -6.09 -8.93
CA TYR A 65 -10.07 -6.06 -7.53
C TYR A 65 -11.50 -5.54 -7.33
N ALA A 66 -12.31 -5.41 -8.40
CA ALA A 66 -13.68 -4.90 -8.32
C ALA A 66 -14.55 -5.70 -7.32
N GLU A 67 -14.36 -7.02 -7.27
CA GLU A 67 -15.11 -7.92 -6.37
C GLU A 67 -14.62 -7.89 -4.92
N ILE A 68 -13.44 -7.31 -4.63
CA ILE A 68 -12.91 -7.22 -3.27
C ILE A 68 -13.60 -6.04 -2.56
N PRO A 69 -14.38 -6.27 -1.48
CA PRO A 69 -15.03 -5.19 -0.74
C PRO A 69 -14.00 -4.19 -0.24
N ARG A 70 -14.20 -2.89 -0.50
CA ARG A 70 -13.17 -1.90 -0.19
C ARG A 70 -13.72 -0.50 -0.04
N LYS A 71 -13.36 0.16 1.06
CA LYS A 71 -13.71 1.58 1.27
C LYS A 71 -12.55 2.50 0.94
N GLN A 72 -11.32 2.04 1.17
CA GLN A 72 -10.10 2.81 0.92
C GLN A 72 -8.99 1.90 0.43
N TRP A 73 -8.01 2.49 -0.23
CA TRP A 73 -6.86 1.76 -0.74
C TRP A 73 -5.64 2.62 -0.88
N VAL A 74 -4.49 1.94 -0.89
CA VAL A 74 -3.20 2.58 -1.07
C VAL A 74 -2.25 1.68 -1.85
N ILE A 75 -1.46 2.30 -2.73
CA ILE A 75 -0.25 1.72 -3.29
C ILE A 75 0.93 2.32 -2.52
N LEU A 76 1.68 1.47 -1.82
CA LEU A 76 2.96 1.82 -1.20
C LEU A 76 4.07 1.55 -2.22
N ASP A 77 4.66 2.60 -2.76
CA ASP A 77 5.71 2.49 -3.76
C ASP A 77 7.08 2.82 -3.16
N PHE A 78 7.94 1.81 -3.09
CA PHE A 78 9.23 1.91 -2.41
C PHE A 78 10.33 2.33 -3.40
N TRP A 79 10.95 3.48 -3.15
CA TRP A 79 12.05 4.02 -3.95
C TRP A 79 13.29 4.21 -3.10
N ARG A 80 14.45 4.09 -3.73
CA ARG A 80 15.65 4.73 -3.18
C ARG A 80 15.47 6.25 -3.11
N ASN A 81 15.97 6.86 -2.04
CA ASN A 81 15.85 8.30 -1.80
C ASN A 81 16.66 9.19 -2.76
N THR A 82 17.36 8.60 -3.73
CA THR A 82 17.98 9.31 -4.86
C THR A 82 16.95 9.86 -5.85
N LYS A 83 15.71 9.36 -5.82
CA LYS A 83 14.59 9.83 -6.64
C LYS A 83 13.77 10.90 -5.92
N GLN A 84 13.30 11.89 -6.67
CA GLN A 84 12.40 12.93 -6.17
C GLN A 84 10.95 12.68 -6.62
N VAL A 85 10.01 12.84 -5.69
CA VAL A 85 8.57 12.85 -5.97
C VAL A 85 8.11 14.30 -5.92
N ILE A 86 7.86 14.89 -7.09
CA ILE A 86 7.48 16.30 -7.22
C ILE A 86 5.98 16.50 -6.93
N MET A 87 5.13 15.59 -7.42
CA MET A 87 3.68 15.67 -7.25
C MET A 87 3.12 14.30 -6.86
N PRO A 88 2.98 14.04 -5.55
CA PRO A 88 2.38 12.80 -5.08
C PRO A 88 0.94 12.65 -5.57
N LYS A 89 0.54 11.44 -5.95
CA LYS A 89 -0.81 11.14 -6.42
C LYS A 89 -1.71 10.65 -5.29
N LYS A 90 -3.02 10.87 -5.43
CA LYS A 90 -4.02 10.32 -4.48
C LYS A 90 -3.89 8.80 -4.43
N ASN A 91 -3.97 8.22 -3.23
CA ASN A 91 -3.80 6.79 -2.96
C ASN A 91 -2.42 6.20 -3.27
N PHE A 92 -1.42 7.03 -3.61
CA PHE A 92 -0.03 6.62 -3.72
C PHE A 92 0.76 7.18 -2.54
N TRP A 93 1.43 6.31 -1.81
CA TRP A 93 2.38 6.71 -0.78
C TRP A 93 3.76 6.30 -1.26
N TYR A 94 4.65 7.27 -1.36
CA TYR A 94 6.01 7.04 -1.83
C TYR A 94 6.91 6.89 -0.62
N VAL A 95 7.53 5.72 -0.50
CA VAL A 95 8.39 5.35 0.63
C VAL A 95 9.83 5.40 0.16
N LEU A 96 10.50 6.52 0.43
CA LEU A 96 11.88 6.79 0.01
C LEU A 96 12.86 6.31 1.09
N TYR A 97 13.59 5.23 0.85
CA TYR A 97 14.57 4.70 1.80
C TYR A 97 16.00 5.09 1.42
N SER A 98 16.86 5.35 2.43
CA SER A 98 18.30 5.54 2.21
C SER A 98 19.01 4.22 1.89
N ASP A 99 20.17 4.29 1.23
CA ASP A 99 20.95 3.10 0.85
C ASP A 99 21.41 2.26 2.05
N ASP A 100 21.54 2.87 3.24
CA ASP A 100 21.85 2.20 4.49
C ASP A 100 20.61 1.73 5.28
N TYR A 101 19.40 1.96 4.72
CA TYR A 101 18.10 1.65 5.31
C TYR A 101 17.83 2.26 6.70
N LYS A 102 18.61 3.26 7.13
CA LYS A 102 18.43 3.91 8.44
C LYS A 102 17.43 5.05 8.41
N THR A 103 17.10 5.55 7.22
CA THR A 103 16.15 6.65 7.08
C THR A 103 15.11 6.33 6.02
N VAL A 104 13.87 6.70 6.32
CA VAL A 104 12.74 6.58 5.41
C VAL A 104 12.00 7.91 5.37
N ILE A 105 11.69 8.41 4.17
CA ILE A 105 10.83 9.57 3.96
C ILE A 105 9.55 9.10 3.28
N ILE A 106 8.41 9.37 3.87
CA ILE A 106 7.10 9.05 3.30
C ILE A 106 6.50 10.33 2.74
N LYS A 107 6.23 10.33 1.43
CA LYS A 107 5.57 11.43 0.72
C LYS A 107 4.16 11.03 0.32
N ARG A 108 3.18 11.90 0.60
CA ARG A 108 1.77 11.69 0.28
C ARG A 108 1.17 12.98 -0.27
N LYS A 109 0.10 12.84 -1.05
CA LYS A 109 -0.59 14.00 -1.63
C LYS A 109 -1.18 14.86 -0.50
N ASP A 110 -1.01 16.17 -0.59
CA ASP A 110 -1.62 17.17 0.30
C ASP A 110 -1.25 16.95 1.79
N CYS A 111 -0.07 16.38 2.08
CA CYS A 111 0.43 16.11 3.42
C CYS A 111 1.91 16.52 3.53
N ASP A 112 2.35 16.87 4.73
CA ASP A 112 3.77 17.04 5.02
C ASP A 112 4.53 15.71 4.89
N ASP A 113 5.80 15.83 4.50
CA ASP A 113 6.72 14.71 4.45
C ASP A 113 6.96 14.15 5.87
N ILE A 114 6.86 12.83 6.02
CA ILE A 114 7.17 12.15 7.27
C ILE A 114 8.57 11.57 7.16
N LYS A 115 9.48 11.96 8.06
CA LYS A 115 10.81 11.37 8.17
C LYS A 115 10.89 10.40 9.35
N LEU A 116 11.30 9.18 9.10
CA LEU A 116 11.53 8.12 10.08
C LEU A 116 13.03 7.82 10.13
N ASN A 117 13.57 7.69 11.34
CA ASN A 117 14.90 7.13 11.56
C ASN A 117 14.70 5.74 12.20
N LEU A 118 15.30 4.72 11.59
CA LEU A 118 15.17 3.31 11.95
C LEU A 118 16.37 2.83 12.76
#